data_AF-A0A3P8KGK2-F1
#
_entry.id   AF-A0A3P8KGK2-F1
#
_cell.length_a   1.000
_cell.length_b   1.000
_cell.length_c   1.000
_cell.angle_alpha   90.00
_cell.angle_beta   90.00
_cell.angle_gamma   90.00
#
_symmetry.space_group_name_H-M   'P 1'
#
loop_
_entity.id
_entity.type
_entity.pdbx_description
1 polymer ?
#
loop_
_entity_poly.entity_id
_entity_poly.type
_entity_poly.pdbx_seq_one_letter_code
_entity_poly.pdbx_strand_id
1 'polypeptide(L)'
;MATTTAERLTAEAPDFHALNAMLNLYDSSGRIPFEKDRQAVDAFMATHVEANTVSFPTQSDRLAWLVAEGYYDASVLESYDRSFVLALFAHVQCLNFRFQTFLGAWKFYTSYALKTFDGKTLP
;
A
#
# COMPACT_ATOMS: atom_id res chain seq x y z
N MET A 1 27.91 38.55 4.37
CA MET A 1 28.16 37.15 4.74
C MET A 1 26.82 36.43 4.67
N ALA A 2 26.52 35.80 3.53
CA ALA A 2 25.28 35.04 3.36
C ALA A 2 25.50 33.64 3.93
N THR A 3 24.79 33.30 5.00
CA THR A 3 24.84 31.96 5.59
C THR A 3 24.01 31.03 4.72
N THR A 4 24.67 30.22 3.90
CA THR A 4 24.02 29.10 3.20
C THR A 4 23.76 28.01 4.22
N THR A 5 22.51 27.92 4.69
CA THR A 5 22.03 26.76 5.43
C THR A 5 22.12 25.55 4.51
N ALA A 6 22.91 24.56 4.90
CA ALA A 6 22.94 23.27 4.21
C ALA A 6 21.63 22.54 4.51
N GLU A 7 20.65 22.68 3.61
CA GLU A 7 19.51 21.76 3.59
C GLU A 7 20.06 20.36 3.31
N ARG A 8 19.89 19.49 4.29
CA ARG A 8 20.20 18.07 4.17
C ARG A 8 19.25 17.53 3.10
N LEU A 9 19.77 17.21 1.92
CA LEU A 9 19.06 16.44 0.90
C LEU A 9 18.63 15.12 1.55
N THR A 10 17.42 15.08 2.10
CA THR A 10 16.72 13.82 2.31
C THR A 10 16.63 13.20 0.94
N ALA A 11 17.24 12.03 0.73
CA ALA A 11 17.08 11.29 -0.51
C ALA A 11 15.58 11.22 -0.80
N GLU A 12 15.13 11.97 -1.81
CA GLU A 12 13.74 11.94 -2.25
C GLU A 12 13.42 10.47 -2.49
N ALA A 13 12.39 9.97 -1.83
CA ALA A 13 12.01 8.58 -2.01
C ALA A 13 11.77 8.36 -3.52
N PRO A 14 12.29 7.28 -4.10
CA PRO A 14 12.34 7.14 -5.55
C PRO A 14 10.92 7.21 -6.11
N ASP A 15 10.69 8.13 -7.04
CA ASP A 15 9.41 8.32 -7.71
C ASP A 15 9.00 7.01 -8.41
N PHE A 16 8.00 6.33 -7.85
CA PHE A 16 7.50 5.05 -8.36
C PHE A 16 6.92 5.18 -9.78
N HIS A 17 6.43 6.35 -10.18
CA HIS A 17 6.03 6.60 -11.57
C HIS A 17 7.24 6.68 -12.49
N ALA A 18 8.32 7.35 -12.07
CA ALA A 18 9.56 7.40 -12.83
C ALA A 18 10.17 5.99 -12.99
N LEU A 19 10.18 5.18 -11.93
CA LEU A 19 10.65 3.79 -11.98
C LEU A 19 9.84 2.93 -12.96
N ASN A 20 8.50 3.01 -12.93
CA ASN A 20 7.66 2.29 -13.88
C ASN A 20 7.85 2.80 -15.33
N ALA A 21 8.07 4.10 -15.52
CA ALA A 21 8.34 4.67 -16.84
C ALA A 21 9.65 4.15 -17.48
N MET A 22 10.61 3.68 -16.67
CA MET A 22 11.85 3.07 -17.18
C MET A 22 11.61 1.80 -17.99
N LEU A 23 10.44 1.15 -17.87
CA LEU A 23 10.07 0.01 -18.73
C LEU A 23 9.96 0.38 -20.21
N ASN A 24 9.78 1.67 -20.51
CA ASN A 24 9.75 2.18 -21.88
C ASN A 24 11.15 2.51 -22.42
N LEU A 25 12.21 2.33 -21.62
CA LEU A 25 13.59 2.55 -22.02
C LEU A 25 14.27 1.21 -22.28
N TYR A 26 14.97 1.11 -23.41
CA TYR A 26 15.77 -0.07 -23.75
C TYR A 26 17.24 0.16 -23.39
N ASP A 27 17.90 -0.86 -22.85
CA ASP A 27 19.35 -0.80 -22.65
C ASP A 27 20.12 -0.86 -23.98
N SER A 28 21.45 -0.75 -23.90
CA SER A 28 22.33 -0.82 -25.08
C SER A 28 22.24 -2.16 -25.86
N SER A 29 21.62 -3.18 -25.26
CA SER A 29 21.37 -4.50 -25.86
C SER A 29 19.91 -4.69 -26.29
N GLY A 30 19.07 -3.65 -26.22
CA GLY A 30 17.65 -3.71 -26.59
C GLY A 30 16.75 -4.42 -25.56
N ARG A 31 17.18 -4.55 -24.30
CA ARG A 31 16.41 -5.23 -23.23
C ARG A 31 15.63 -4.24 -22.39
N ILE A 32 14.46 -4.69 -21.92
CA ILE A 32 13.59 -3.96 -21.00
C ILE A 32 14.06 -4.19 -19.56
N PRO A 33 14.21 -3.15 -18.73
CA PRO A 33 14.65 -3.28 -17.35
C PRO A 33 13.50 -3.68 -16.41
N PHE A 34 13.01 -4.92 -16.49
CA PHE A 34 11.86 -5.40 -15.70
C PHE A 34 12.01 -5.24 -14.18
N GLU A 35 13.24 -5.28 -13.66
CA GLU A 35 13.53 -5.05 -12.24
C GLU A 35 13.07 -3.66 -11.77
N LYS A 36 12.99 -2.68 -12.69
CA LYS A 36 12.48 -1.35 -12.37
C LYS A 36 11.00 -1.34 -12.02
N ASP A 37 10.21 -2.27 -12.55
CA ASP A 37 8.81 -2.42 -12.13
C ASP A 37 8.71 -2.95 -10.71
N ARG A 38 9.61 -3.88 -10.32
CA ARG A 38 9.66 -4.40 -8.95
C ARG A 38 10.05 -3.29 -7.97
N GLN A 39 11.06 -2.49 -8.31
CA GLN A 39 11.45 -1.31 -7.54
C GLN A 39 10.30 -0.30 -7.43
N ALA A 40 9.51 -0.11 -8.50
CA ALA A 40 8.33 0.75 -8.47
C ALA A 40 7.25 0.23 -7.51
N VAL A 41 7.02 -1.09 -7.45
CA VAL A 41 6.13 -1.71 -6.45
C VAL A 41 6.63 -1.40 -5.04
N ASP A 42 7.89 -1.70 -4.75
CA ASP A 42 8.45 -1.54 -3.41
C ASP A 42 8.41 -0.06 -2.96
N ALA A 43 8.78 0.86 -3.87
CA ALA A 43 8.70 2.29 -3.62
C ALA A 43 7.27 2.76 -3.38
N PHE A 44 6.30 2.31 -4.19
CA PHE A 44 4.89 2.64 -4.01
C PHE A 44 4.32 2.14 -2.69
N MET A 45 4.66 0.90 -2.30
CA MET A 45 4.21 0.32 -1.04
C MET A 45 4.76 1.13 0.15
N ALA A 46 6.07 1.39 0.17
CA ALA A 46 6.72 2.08 1.30
C ALA A 46 6.35 3.56 1.41
N THR A 47 6.23 4.27 0.30
CA THR A 47 6.12 5.74 0.31
C THR A 47 4.69 6.25 0.21
N HIS A 48 3.78 5.44 -0.36
CA HIS A 48 2.38 5.83 -0.56
C HIS A 48 1.43 4.96 0.26
N VAL A 49 1.51 3.64 0.14
CA VAL A 49 0.54 2.76 0.80
C VAL A 49 0.74 2.78 2.32
N GLU A 50 1.94 2.49 2.80
CA GLU A 50 2.24 2.45 4.24
C GLU A 50 2.02 3.81 4.91
N ALA A 51 2.44 4.89 4.26
CA ALA A 51 2.28 6.25 4.78
C ALA A 51 0.81 6.70 4.93
N ASN A 52 -0.11 6.13 4.13
CA ASN A 52 -1.54 6.46 4.15
C ASN A 52 -2.41 5.36 4.77
N THR A 53 -1.81 4.31 5.35
CA THR A 53 -2.56 3.22 6.01
C THR A 53 -2.71 3.50 7.50
N VAL A 54 -3.94 3.39 8.01
CA VAL A 54 -4.25 3.54 9.43
C VAL A 54 -3.77 2.30 10.19
N SER A 55 -3.01 2.50 11.26
CA SER A 55 -2.57 1.42 12.14
C SER A 55 -3.55 1.23 13.29
N PHE A 56 -3.88 -0.04 13.58
CA PHE A 56 -4.73 -0.44 14.68
C PHE A 56 -3.94 -1.34 15.65
N PRO A 57 -4.20 -1.26 16.98
CA PRO A 57 -3.49 -2.11 17.94
C PRO A 57 -3.69 -3.60 17.69
N THR A 58 -4.91 -4.00 17.31
CA THR A 58 -5.25 -5.38 16.95
C THR A 58 -6.19 -5.45 15.76
N GLN A 59 -6.25 -6.61 15.11
CA GLN A 59 -7.25 -6.89 14.08
C GLN A 59 -8.69 -6.78 14.63
N SER A 60 -8.89 -7.05 15.92
CA SER A 60 -10.21 -6.92 16.53
C SER A 60 -10.63 -5.45 16.62
N ASP A 61 -9.71 -4.57 17.02
CA ASP A 61 -9.95 -3.12 17.09
C ASP A 61 -10.25 -2.54 15.71
N ARG A 62 -9.50 -2.98 14.68
CA ARG A 62 -9.74 -2.60 13.28
C ARG A 62 -11.15 -2.95 12.83
N LEU A 63 -11.57 -4.21 13.02
CA LEU A 63 -12.90 -4.66 12.60
C LEU A 63 -14.01 -3.95 13.38
N ALA A 64 -13.81 -3.69 14.68
CA ALA A 64 -14.76 -2.96 15.49
C ALA A 64 -14.92 -1.50 15.00
N TRP A 65 -13.81 -0.82 14.72
CA TRP A 65 -13.81 0.53 14.17
C TRP A 65 -14.48 0.59 12.79
N LEU A 66 -14.15 -0.33 11.89
CA LEU A 66 -14.74 -0.40 10.56
C LEU A 66 -16.26 -0.57 10.59
N VAL A 67 -16.79 -1.36 11.53
CA VAL A 67 -18.24 -1.52 11.71
C VAL A 67 -18.84 -0.27 12.35
N ALA A 68 -18.23 0.26 13.41
CA ALA A 68 -18.74 1.41 14.13
C ALA A 68 -18.85 2.67 13.25
N GLU A 69 -17.87 2.89 12.37
CA GLU A 69 -17.85 4.01 11.42
C GLU A 69 -18.64 3.71 10.12
N GLY A 70 -19.26 2.53 10.00
CA GLY A 70 -20.13 2.19 8.87
C GLY A 70 -19.41 1.80 7.57
N TYR A 71 -18.14 1.40 7.64
CA TYR A 71 -17.40 0.88 6.49
C TYR A 71 -17.71 -0.59 6.21
N TYR A 72 -17.80 -1.41 7.26
CA TYR A 72 -18.09 -2.85 7.15
C TYR A 72 -19.51 -3.14 7.64
N ASP A 73 -20.17 -4.08 6.95
CA ASP A 73 -21.46 -4.62 7.37
C ASP A 73 -21.27 -5.61 8.52
N ALA A 74 -21.85 -5.29 9.68
CA ALA A 74 -21.81 -6.14 10.86
C ALA A 74 -22.41 -7.52 10.60
N SER A 75 -23.48 -7.62 9.80
CA SER A 75 -24.22 -8.86 9.59
C SER A 75 -23.38 -9.95 8.93
N VAL A 76 -22.44 -9.56 8.07
CA VAL A 76 -21.48 -10.48 7.44
C VAL A 76 -20.53 -11.07 8.47
N LEU A 77 -20.04 -10.25 9.41
CA LEU A 77 -19.10 -10.69 10.44
C LEU A 77 -19.79 -11.51 11.54
N GLU A 78 -21.01 -11.14 11.92
CA GLU A 78 -21.82 -11.81 12.94
C GLU A 78 -22.32 -13.19 12.50
N SER A 79 -22.28 -13.48 11.19
CA SER A 79 -22.58 -14.80 10.64
C SER A 79 -21.50 -15.86 10.96
N TYR A 80 -20.39 -15.47 11.60
CA TYR A 80 -19.27 -16.35 11.94
C TYR A 80 -18.77 -16.12 13.36
N ASP A 81 -18.18 -17.15 13.96
CA ASP A 81 -17.47 -17.01 15.23
C ASP A 81 -16.34 -16.00 15.12
N ARG A 82 -16.25 -15.08 16.09
CA ARG A 82 -15.24 -14.02 16.08
C ARG A 82 -13.81 -14.57 16.02
N SER A 83 -13.55 -15.68 16.70
CA SER A 83 -12.25 -16.36 16.69
C SER A 83 -11.88 -16.88 15.29
N PHE A 84 -12.85 -17.41 14.55
CA PHE A 84 -12.65 -17.84 13.16
C PHE A 84 -12.32 -16.66 12.25
N VAL A 85 -13.07 -15.56 12.35
CA VAL A 85 -12.80 -14.35 11.54
C VAL A 85 -11.37 -13.85 11.80
N LEU A 86 -10.96 -13.73 13.06
CA LEU A 86 -9.61 -13.28 13.41
C LEU A 86 -8.54 -14.26 12.91
N ALA A 87 -8.77 -15.57 13.03
CA ALA A 87 -7.86 -16.59 12.51
C ALA A 87 -7.74 -16.54 10.97
N LEU A 88 -8.81 -16.25 10.26
CA LEU A 88 -8.80 -16.10 8.80
C LEU A 88 -7.95 -14.89 8.38
N PHE A 89 -8.11 -13.74 9.03
CA PHE A 89 -7.27 -12.58 8.74
C PHE A 89 -5.79 -12.85 9.06
N ALA A 90 -5.50 -13.52 10.17
CA ALA A 90 -4.13 -13.93 10.49
C ALA A 90 -3.55 -14.90 9.43
N HIS A 91 -4.35 -15.86 8.96
CA HIS A 91 -3.95 -16.78 7.89
C HIS A 91 -3.61 -16.04 6.59
N VAL A 92 -4.45 -15.08 6.18
CA VAL A 92 -4.21 -14.26 4.99
C VAL A 92 -2.92 -13.45 5.11
N GLN A 93 -2.64 -12.88 6.29
CA GLN A 93 -1.38 -12.16 6.53
C GLN A 93 -0.15 -13.07 6.39
N CYS A 94 -0.25 -14.34 6.81
CA CYS A 94 0.84 -15.32 6.66
C CYS A 94 1.14 -15.70 5.19
N LEU A 95 0.22 -15.45 4.25
CA LEU A 95 0.46 -15.73 2.83
C LEU A 95 1.54 -14.82 2.21
N ASN A 96 1.92 -13.73 2.88
CA ASN A 96 2.95 -12.79 2.42
C ASN A 96 2.75 -12.36 0.96
N PHE A 97 1.51 -12.07 0.59
CA PHE A 97 1.16 -11.68 -0.78
C PHE A 97 1.96 -10.45 -1.21
N ARG A 98 2.47 -10.49 -2.45
CA ARG A 98 3.14 -9.37 -3.09
C ARG A 98 2.56 -9.14 -4.47
N PHE A 99 2.28 -7.88 -4.78
CA PHE A 99 1.93 -7.48 -6.13
C PHE A 99 3.09 -7.81 -7.09
N GLN A 100 2.74 -8.37 -8.24
CA GLN A 100 3.73 -8.75 -9.25
C GLN A 100 4.15 -7.58 -10.13
N THR A 101 3.32 -6.55 -10.23
CA THR A 101 3.58 -5.37 -11.04
C THR A 101 3.15 -4.08 -10.36
N PHE A 102 3.80 -2.97 -10.70
CA PHE A 102 3.44 -1.65 -10.18
C PHE A 102 2.01 -1.29 -10.54
N LEU A 103 1.61 -1.52 -11.79
CA LEU A 103 0.27 -1.21 -12.26
C LEU A 103 -0.80 -1.99 -11.47
N GLY A 104 -0.53 -3.25 -11.14
CA GLY A 104 -1.44 -4.06 -10.32
C GLY A 104 -1.64 -3.47 -8.92
N ALA A 105 -0.54 -3.11 -8.26
CA ALA A 105 -0.59 -2.45 -6.95
C ALA A 105 -1.32 -1.11 -7.02
N TRP A 106 -0.92 -0.25 -7.96
CA TRP A 106 -1.49 1.08 -8.13
C TRP A 106 -2.99 1.01 -8.42
N LYS A 107 -3.44 0.13 -9.31
CA LYS A 107 -4.87 -0.05 -9.60
C LYS A 107 -5.64 -0.51 -8.38
N PHE A 108 -5.13 -1.50 -7.64
CA PHE A 108 -5.78 -1.98 -6.43
C PHE A 108 -5.99 -0.84 -5.41
N TYR A 109 -4.94 -0.11 -5.04
CA TYR A 109 -5.05 0.93 -4.01
C TYR A 109 -5.76 2.20 -4.46
N THR A 110 -5.76 2.51 -5.76
CA THR A 110 -6.47 3.70 -6.26
C THR A 110 -7.96 3.45 -6.52
N SER A 111 -8.35 2.22 -6.84
CA SER A 111 -9.70 1.92 -7.35
C SER A 111 -10.48 0.84 -6.58
N TYR A 112 -9.83 -0.05 -5.83
CA TYR A 112 -10.48 -1.20 -5.19
C TYR A 112 -10.38 -1.22 -3.67
N ALA A 113 -9.23 -0.83 -3.12
CA ALA A 113 -9.03 -0.80 -1.68
C ALA A 113 -10.03 0.16 -1.05
N LEU A 114 -10.62 -0.27 0.07
CA LEU A 114 -11.45 0.59 0.90
C LEU A 114 -10.65 1.83 1.30
N LYS A 115 -11.29 3.00 1.22
CA LYS A 115 -10.75 4.26 1.69
C LYS A 115 -11.67 4.84 2.75
N THR A 116 -11.12 5.69 3.61
CA THR A 116 -11.94 6.55 4.45
C THR A 116 -12.88 7.41 3.61
N PHE A 117 -14.00 7.85 4.17
CA PHE A 117 -14.99 8.63 3.43
C PHE A 117 -14.44 9.96 2.86
N ASP A 118 -13.40 10.53 3.47
CA ASP A 118 -12.70 11.70 2.93
C ASP A 118 -11.69 11.36 1.82
N GLY A 119 -11.52 10.08 1.51
CA GLY A 119 -10.70 9.54 0.43
C GLY A 119 -9.20 9.60 0.67
N LYS A 120 -8.73 9.98 1.87
CA LYS A 120 -7.32 10.27 2.13
C LYS A 120 -6.52 9.07 2.61
N THR A 121 -7.12 8.16 3.37
CA THR A 121 -6.40 7.07 4.01
C THR A 121 -7.05 5.71 3.77
N LEU A 122 -6.27 4.66 4.03
CA LEU A 122 -6.66 3.26 3.92
C LEU A 122 -6.88 2.72 5.35
N PRO A 123 -8.10 2.31 5.71
CA PRO A 123 -8.40 1.78 7.05
C PRO A 123 -8.14 0.28 7.20
#